data_AF-A0A7V7D6B7-F1
#
_entry.id   AF-A0A7V7D6B7-F1
#
_cell.length_a   1.000
_cell.length_b   1.000
_cell.length_c   1.000
_cell.angle_alpha   90.00
_cell.angle_beta   90.00
_cell.angle_gamma   90.00
#
_symmetry.space_group_name_H-M   'P 1'
#
loop_
_entity.id
_entity.type
_entity.pdbx_description
1 polymer ?
#
loop_
_entity_poly.entity_id
_entity_poly.type
_entity_poly.pdbx_seq_one_letter_code
_entity_poly.pdbx_strand_id
1 'polypeptide(L)' 'MDTILYIIAGPLFLISIAGYLYVKFRLQPKEDSDLDDYYYEFEDQHPAFARYTKWSRITFTAAVIATLLLFLALVI' A
#
# COMPACT_ATOMS: atom_id res chain seq x y z
N MET A 1 -20.52 -15.20 -13.75
CA MET A 1 -19.10 -15.39 -13.33
C MET A 1 -18.70 -14.37 -12.27
N ASP A 2 -19.62 -13.48 -11.94
CA ASP A 2 -19.39 -12.23 -11.24
C ASP A 2 -19.30 -12.51 -9.74
N THR A 3 -20.05 -13.52 -9.25
CA THR A 3 -19.91 -14.04 -7.89
C THR A 3 -18.49 -14.53 -7.58
N ILE A 4 -17.82 -15.20 -8.52
CA ILE A 4 -16.43 -15.66 -8.33
C ILE A 4 -15.49 -14.45 -8.26
N LEU A 5 -15.70 -13.47 -9.13
CA LEU A 5 -14.93 -12.23 -9.11
C LEU A 5 -15.11 -11.47 -7.78
N TYR A 6 -16.32 -11.36 -7.24
CA TYR A 6 -16.54 -10.74 -5.93
C TYR A 6 -15.87 -11.49 -4.77
N ILE A 7 -15.95 -12.83 -4.79
CA ILE A 7 -15.33 -13.68 -3.76
C ILE A 7 -13.81 -13.51 -3.73
N ILE A 8 -13.18 -13.24 -4.88
CA ILE A 8 -11.73 -13.06 -4.98
C ILE A 8 -11.35 -11.59 -4.77
N ALA A 9 -11.97 -10.67 -5.51
CA ALA A 9 -11.60 -9.26 -5.55
C ALA A 9 -11.99 -8.52 -4.26
N GLY A 10 -13.08 -8.93 -3.59
CA GLY A 10 -13.51 -8.33 -2.32
C GLY A 10 -12.45 -8.50 -1.21
N PRO A 11 -12.08 -9.74 -0.84
CA PRO A 11 -11.02 -9.98 0.14
C PRO A 11 -9.67 -9.40 -0.30
N LEU A 12 -9.34 -9.50 -1.59
CA LEU A 12 -8.09 -8.93 -2.12
C LEU A 12 -8.03 -7.42 -1.89
N PHE A 13 -9.13 -6.71 -2.15
CA PHE A 13 -9.25 -5.28 -1.90
C PHE A 13 -9.12 -4.94 -0.42
N LEU A 14 -9.84 -5.66 0.45
CA LEU A 14 -9.80 -5.44 1.90
C LEU A 14 -8.41 -5.66 2.47
N ILE A 15 -7.74 -6.76 2.11
CA ILE A 15 -6.38 -7.07 2.57
C ILE A 15 -5.39 -6.03 2.04
N SER A 16 -5.54 -5.59 0.79
CA SER A 16 -4.65 -4.60 0.18
C SER A 16 -4.78 -3.23 0.85
N ILE A 17 -6.01 -2.77 1.10
CA ILE A 17 -6.25 -1.51 1.82
C ILE A 17 -5.76 -1.60 3.26
N ALA A 18 -6.09 -2.68 3.98
CA ALA A 18 -5.64 -2.87 5.35
C ALA A 18 -4.11 -2.90 5.43
N GLY A 19 -3.46 -3.58 4.48
CA GLY A 19 -2.01 -3.60 4.34
C GLY A 19 -1.43 -2.21 4.04
N TYR A 20 -2.04 -1.47 3.12
CA TYR A 20 -1.60 -0.11 2.79
C TYR A 20 -1.70 0.83 3.98
N LEU A 21 -2.83 0.81 4.70
CA LEU A 21 -3.02 1.59 5.93
C LEU A 21 -2.04 1.16 7.02
N TYR A 22 -1.83 -0.15 7.20
CA TYR A 22 -0.84 -0.66 8.16
C TYR A 22 0.57 -0.15 7.84
N VAL A 23 1.00 -0.22 6.57
CA VAL A 23 2.30 0.30 6.14
C VAL A 23 2.37 1.80 6.39
N LYS A 24 1.30 2.54 6.06
CA LYS A 24 1.22 3.99 6.28
C LYS A 24 1.29 4.38 7.76
N PHE A 25 0.60 3.68 8.65
CA PHE A 25 0.59 4.06 10.07
C PHE A 25 1.79 3.51 10.85
N ARG A 26 2.31 2.35 10.46
CA ARG A 26 3.32 1.63 11.26
C ARG A 26 4.73 1.77 10.73
N LEU A 27 4.89 1.88 9.41
CA LEU A 27 6.19 1.93 8.75
C LEU A 27 6.53 3.32 8.21
N GLN A 28 5.61 4.29 8.29
CA GLN A 28 5.94 5.68 7.99
C GLN A 28 7.05 6.12 8.96
N PRO A 29 8.23 6.50 8.44
CA PRO A 29 9.27 7.07 9.28
C PRO A 29 8.70 8.37 9.88
N LYS A 30 8.72 8.46 11.21
CA LYS A 30 8.36 9.70 11.91
C LYS A 30 9.49 10.70 11.69
N GLU A 31 9.15 11.89 11.19
CA GLU A 31 10.07 13.05 11.08
C GLU A 31 10.62 13.49 12.45
N ASP A 32 9.92 13.16 13.54
CA ASP A 32 10.12 13.77 14.86
C ASP A 32 11.14 13.06 15.78
N SER A 33 12.33 12.72 15.27
CA SER A 33 13.38 12.10 16.10
C SER A 33 14.77 12.45 15.58
N ASP A 34 15.26 13.64 15.93
CA ASP A 34 16.68 14.06 15.89
C ASP A 34 17.41 13.96 14.52
N LEU A 35 16.71 13.74 13.41
CA LEU A 35 17.28 13.56 12.07
C LEU A 35 16.99 14.73 11.10
N ASP A 36 16.31 15.77 11.58
CA ASP A 36 15.80 16.87 10.75
C ASP A 36 16.91 17.79 10.19
N ASP A 37 18.12 17.76 10.74
CA ASP A 37 19.13 18.80 10.43
C ASP A 37 20.28 18.38 9.50
N TYR A 38 20.41 17.14 9.01
CA TYR A 38 21.66 16.78 8.31
C TYR A 38 21.65 15.92 7.04
N TYR A 39 20.58 15.20 6.65
CA TYR A 39 20.69 14.28 5.51
C TYR A 39 19.43 14.11 4.65
N TYR A 40 18.89 15.21 4.12
CA TYR A 40 17.82 15.15 3.10
C TYR A 40 18.29 14.45 1.79
N GLU A 41 19.59 14.49 1.47
CA GLU A 41 20.14 13.89 0.24
C GLU A 41 20.18 12.35 0.24
N PHE A 42 19.98 11.69 1.39
CA PHE A 42 20.09 10.22 1.50
C PHE A 42 18.85 9.53 2.11
N GLU A 43 17.72 10.22 2.26
CA GLU A 43 16.48 9.61 2.77
C GLU A 43 16.03 8.39 1.96
N ASP A 44 16.19 8.43 0.64
CA ASP A 44 15.89 7.32 -0.26
C ASP A 44 16.78 6.08 -0.02
N GLN A 45 17.99 6.27 0.53
CA GLN A 45 18.92 5.19 0.87
C GLN A 45 18.68 4.62 2.27
N HIS A 46 17.83 5.24 3.08
CA HIS A 46 17.55 4.76 4.42
C HIS A 46 16.76 3.43 4.32
N PRO A 47 17.25 2.32 4.91
CA PRO A 47 16.64 1.00 4.71
C PRO A 47 15.18 0.93 5.19
N ALA A 48 14.83 1.77 6.17
CA ALA A 48 13.45 1.91 6.66
C ALA A 48 12.54 2.59 5.64
N PHE A 49 13.00 3.67 5.00
CA PHE A 49 12.26 4.40 3.96
C PHE A 49 12.11 3.54 2.70
N ALA A 50 13.18 2.87 2.27
CA ALA A 50 13.12 1.93 1.14
C ALA A 50 12.12 0.79 1.38
N ARG A 51 12.07 0.25 2.60
CA ARG A 51 11.09 -0.77 3.00
C ARG A 51 9.67 -0.20 3.00
N TYR A 52 9.46 0.98 3.60
CA TYR A 52 8.18 1.67 3.60
C TYR A 52 7.64 1.86 2.18
N THR A 53 8.44 2.46 1.30
CA THR A 53 8.06 2.75 -0.08
C THR A 53 7.77 1.48 -0.87
N LYS A 54 8.57 0.42 -0.70
CA LYS A 54 8.33 -0.88 -1.37
C LYS A 54 6.99 -1.49 -0.96
N TRP A 55 6.71 -1.59 0.35
CA TRP A 55 5.45 -2.20 0.83
C TRP A 55 4.24 -1.32 0.54
N SER A 56 4.39 0.00 0.62
CA SER A 56 3.35 0.97 0.28
C SER A 56 2.97 0.85 -1.19
N ARG A 57 3.96 0.77 -2.09
CA ARG A 57 3.72 0.60 -3.53
C ARG A 57 3.06 -0.74 -3.87
N ILE A 58 3.48 -1.84 -3.25
CA ILE A 58 2.89 -3.17 -3.49
C ILE A 58 1.42 -3.18 -3.05
N THR A 59 1.14 -2.76 -1.82
CA THR A 59 -0.22 -2.76 -1.26
C THR A 59 -1.15 -1.81 -2.01
N PHE A 60 -0.65 -0.64 -2.41
CA PHE A 60 -1.40 0.30 -3.24
C PHE A 60 -1.72 -0.26 -4.63
N THR A 61 -0.71 -0.84 -5.31
CA THR A 61 -0.92 -1.43 -6.64
C THR A 61 -1.90 -2.60 -6.57
N ALA A 62 -1.81 -3.44 -5.54
CA ALA A 62 -2.75 -4.52 -5.29
C ALA A 62 -4.18 -4.00 -5.05
N ALA A 63 -4.33 -2.91 -4.29
CA ALA A 63 -5.63 -2.27 -4.08
C ALA A 63 -6.23 -1.75 -5.40
N VAL A 64 -5.43 -1.09 -6.24
CA VAL A 64 -5.87 -0.61 -7.56
C VAL A 64 -6.34 -1.78 -8.45
N ILE A 65 -5.57 -2.87 -8.52
CA ILE A 65 -5.96 -4.06 -9.29
C ILE A 65 -7.27 -4.64 -8.75
N ALA A 66 -7.40 -4.77 -7.43
CA ALA A 66 -8.61 -5.30 -6.81
C ALA A 66 -9.83 -4.40 -7.08
N THR A 67 -9.67 -3.07 -7.06
CA THR A 67 -10.73 -2.12 -7.44
C THR A 67 -11.15 -2.29 -8.89
N LEU A 68 -10.20 -2.43 -9.82
CA LEU A 68 -10.52 -2.67 -11.23
C LEU A 68 -11.27 -4.00 -11.43
N LEU A 69 -10.91 -5.05 -10.70
CA LEU A 69 -11.62 -6.32 -10.73
C LEU A 69 -13.05 -6.21 -10.17
N LEU A 70 -13.24 -5.49 -9.06
CA LEU A 70 -14.57 -5.21 -8.51
C LEU A 70 -15.42 -4.38 -9.48
N PHE A 71 -14.81 -3.42 -10.17
CA PHE A 71 -15.50 -2.64 -11.21
C PHE A 71 -15.95 -3.53 -12.37
N LEU A 72 -15.09 -4.43 -12.86
CA LEU A 72 -15.47 -5.39 -13.89
C LEU A 72 -16.63 -6.30 -13.43
N ALA A 73 -16.59 -6.78 -12.18
CA ALA A 73 -17.65 -7.60 -11.61
C ALA A 73 -18.99 -6.86 -11.45
N LEU A 74 -18.99 -5.53 -11.42
CA LEU A 74 -20.19 -4.69 -11.36
C LEU A 74 -20.81 -4.44 -12.74
N VAL A 75 -19.97 -4.41 -13.78
CA VAL A 75 -20.37 -3.99 -15.13
C VAL A 75 -20.71 -5.17 -16.04
N ILE A 76 -20.17 -6.35 -15.75
CA ILE A 76 -20.45 -7.62 -16.46
C ILE A 76 -21.63 -8.32 -15.79
#